data_AF-A1RDC4-F1
#
_entry.id   AF-A1RDC4-F1
#
_cell.length_a   1.000
_cell.length_b   1.000
_cell.length_c   1.000
_cell.angle_alpha   90.00
_cell.angle_beta   90.00
_cell.angle_gamma   90.00
#
_symmetry.space_group_name_H-M   'P 1'
#
loop_
_entity.id
_entity.type
_entity.pdbx_description
1 polymer ?
#
loop_
_entity_poly.entity_id
_entity_poly.type
_entity_poly.pdbx_seq_one_letter_code
_entity_poly.pdbx_strand_id
1 'polypeptide(L)'
;MTATPITAETITTILDQLAVPTELRTDPELQAVAYGFAFLNSPATLPEARFYDASTVFYDEEDESRYELNTRDLMAEQLAYRASVRIAELG
;
A
#
# COMPACT_ATOMS: atom_id res chain seq x y z
N MET A 1 -4.83 18.23 11.13
CA MET A 1 -4.70 17.78 9.73
C MET A 1 -6.03 17.19 9.33
N THR A 2 -6.61 17.64 8.22
CA THR A 2 -7.79 17.01 7.61
C THR A 2 -7.31 16.05 6.53
N ALA A 3 -7.79 14.81 6.58
CA ALA A 3 -7.48 13.79 5.58
C ALA A 3 -7.83 14.30 4.17
N THR A 4 -6.97 14.03 3.18
CA THR A 4 -7.35 14.23 1.78
C THR A 4 -8.45 13.22 1.45
N PRO A 5 -9.62 13.66 0.92
CA PRO A 5 -10.70 12.75 0.55
C PRO A 5 -10.22 11.72 -0.47
N ILE A 6 -10.50 10.44 -0.22
CA ILE A 6 -10.28 9.36 -1.18
C ILE A 6 -11.41 9.45 -2.22
N THR A 7 -11.07 9.74 -3.46
CA THR A 7 -12.03 9.89 -4.56
C THR A 7 -12.00 8.66 -5.48
N ALA A 8 -13.04 8.48 -6.30
CA ALA A 8 -13.04 7.45 -7.33
C ALA A 8 -11.89 7.62 -8.35
N GLU A 9 -11.48 8.86 -8.62
CA GLU A 9 -10.33 9.18 -9.47
C GLU A 9 -9.02 8.71 -8.83
N THR A 10 -8.85 8.92 -7.52
CA THR A 10 -7.71 8.42 -6.74
C THR A 10 -7.60 6.90 -6.84
N ILE A 11 -8.72 6.19 -6.63
CA ILE A 11 -8.77 4.73 -6.72
C ILE A 11 -8.46 4.24 -8.13
N THR A 12 -9.03 4.87 -9.15
CA THR A 12 -8.76 4.53 -10.55
C THR A 12 -7.27 4.69 -10.89
N THR A 13 -6.67 5.80 -10.46
CA THR A 13 -5.24 6.09 -10.66
C THR A 13 -4.35 5.03 -9.99
N ILE A 14 -4.70 4.59 -8.78
CA ILE A 14 -3.95 3.54 -8.08
C ILE A 14 -4.08 2.20 -8.81
N LEU A 15 -5.29 1.83 -9.27
CA LEU A 15 -5.50 0.62 -10.06
C LEU A 15 -4.72 0.66 -11.38
N ASP A 16 -4.61 1.82 -12.03
CA ASP A 16 -3.78 2.02 -13.21
C ASP A 16 -2.29 1.78 -12.90
N GLN A 17 -1.79 2.35 -11.80
CA GLN A 17 -0.39 2.20 -11.37
C GLN A 17 -0.03 0.75 -11.03
N LEU A 18 -0.98 -0.01 -10.48
CA LEU A 18 -0.84 -1.45 -10.20
C LEU A 18 -1.03 -2.32 -11.44
N ALA A 19 -1.20 -1.71 -12.63
CA ALA A 19 -1.46 -2.39 -13.89
C ALA A 19 -2.67 -3.35 -13.84
N VAL A 20 -3.70 -3.00 -13.08
CA VAL A 20 -4.94 -3.81 -12.99
C VAL A 20 -5.73 -3.70 -14.30
N PRO A 21 -6.00 -4.82 -14.99
CA PRO A 21 -6.84 -4.83 -16.20
C PRO A 21 -8.23 -4.26 -15.93
N THR A 22 -8.81 -3.56 -16.91
CA THR A 22 -10.06 -2.81 -16.71
C THR A 22 -11.23 -3.72 -16.34
N GLU A 23 -11.28 -4.91 -16.94
CA GLU A 23 -12.23 -5.98 -16.69
C GLU A 23 -12.19 -6.53 -15.27
N LEU A 24 -11.05 -6.40 -14.57
CA LEU A 24 -10.87 -6.86 -13.20
C LEU A 24 -11.09 -5.75 -12.16
N ARG A 25 -11.29 -4.49 -12.58
CA ARG A 25 -11.37 -3.36 -11.64
C ARG A 25 -12.56 -3.42 -10.68
N THR A 26 -13.60 -4.18 -10.99
CA THR A 26 -14.74 -4.37 -10.09
C THR A 26 -14.52 -5.49 -9.07
N ASP A 27 -13.40 -6.22 -9.12
CA ASP A 27 -13.07 -7.22 -8.11
C ASP A 27 -12.93 -6.54 -6.73
N PRO A 28 -13.64 -7.04 -5.70
CA PRO A 28 -13.70 -6.39 -4.40
C PRO A 28 -12.34 -6.39 -3.68
N GLU A 29 -11.48 -7.37 -3.94
CA GLU A 29 -10.17 -7.45 -3.30
C GLU A 29 -9.18 -6.47 -3.95
N LEU A 30 -9.20 -6.36 -5.29
CA LEU A 30 -8.41 -5.33 -5.99
C LEU A 30 -8.86 -3.91 -5.64
N GLN A 31 -10.16 -3.69 -5.45
CA GLN A 31 -10.69 -2.44 -4.90
C GLN A 31 -10.15 -2.19 -3.48
N ALA A 32 -10.23 -3.18 -2.59
CA ALA A 32 -9.72 -3.04 -1.23
C ALA A 32 -8.22 -2.71 -1.18
N VAL A 33 -7.42 -3.30 -2.06
CA VAL A 33 -5.99 -2.96 -2.20
C VAL A 33 -5.81 -1.49 -2.59
N ALA A 34 -6.55 -1.02 -3.59
CA ALA A 34 -6.46 0.38 -4.03
C ALA A 34 -6.87 1.37 -2.92
N TYR A 35 -7.91 1.05 -2.15
CA TYR A 35 -8.26 1.82 -0.95
C TYR A 35 -7.15 1.78 0.10
N GLY A 36 -6.51 0.64 0.33
CA GLY A 36 -5.37 0.51 1.23
C GLY A 36 -4.22 1.48 0.86
N PHE A 37 -3.84 1.53 -0.41
CA PHE A 37 -2.86 2.51 -0.90
C PHE A 37 -3.32 3.96 -0.70
N ALA A 38 -4.60 4.24 -0.93
CA ALA A 38 -5.14 5.58 -0.75
C ALA A 38 -5.08 6.03 0.73
N PHE A 39 -5.35 5.13 1.68
CA PHE A 39 -5.21 5.40 3.11
C PHE A 39 -3.75 5.63 3.52
N LEU A 40 -2.81 4.80 3.06
CA LEU A 40 -1.38 5.00 3.31
C LEU A 40 -0.90 6.37 2.84
N ASN A 41 -1.43 6.84 1.71
CA ASN A 41 -1.08 8.13 1.12
C ASN A 41 -1.83 9.33 1.69
N SER A 42 -2.87 9.10 2.49
CA SER A 42 -3.71 10.13 3.09
C SER A 42 -4.14 9.72 4.50
N PRO A 43 -3.21 9.70 5.48
CA PRO A 43 -3.53 9.30 6.84
C PRO A 43 -4.64 10.19 7.40
N ALA A 44 -5.67 9.57 7.97
CA ALA A 44 -6.84 10.28 8.48
C ALA A 44 -6.55 11.03 9.78
N THR A 45 -5.55 10.56 10.55
CA THR A 45 -5.21 11.12 11.87
C THR A 45 -3.70 11.27 12.08
N LEU A 46 -3.32 12.11 13.05
CA LEU A 46 -1.92 12.29 13.49
C LEU A 46 -1.29 10.99 14.03
N PRO A 47 -1.96 10.18 14.86
CA PRO A 47 -1.43 8.87 15.27
C PRO A 47 -1.15 7.93 14.09
N GLU A 48 -2.05 7.88 13.12
CA GLU A 48 -1.90 7.05 11.92
C GLU A 48 -0.72 7.50 11.05
N ALA A 49 -0.58 8.81 10.82
CA ALA A 49 0.58 9.37 10.11
C ALA A 49 1.90 8.97 10.80
N ARG A 50 1.97 9.10 12.14
CA ARG A 50 3.16 8.69 12.91
C ARG A 50 3.45 7.20 12.79
N PHE A 51 2.41 6.38 12.71
CA PHE A 51 2.59 4.94 12.56
C PHE A 51 3.11 4.59 11.16
N TYR A 52 2.60 5.22 10.11
CA TYR A 52 3.10 5.00 8.74
C TYR A 52 4.53 5.49 8.56
N ASP A 53 4.89 6.62 9.18
CA ASP A 53 6.25 7.17 9.12
C ASP A 53 7.24 6.46 10.06
N ALA A 54 6.77 5.56 10.92
CA ALA A 54 7.64 4.82 11.82
C ALA A 54 8.53 3.83 11.04
N SER A 55 9.80 3.77 11.41
CA SER A 55 10.74 2.78 10.91
C SER A 55 11.39 2.01 12.05
N THR A 56 11.73 0.76 11.78
CA THR A 56 12.52 -0.09 12.67
C THR A 56 13.84 -0.42 12.01
N VAL A 57 14.92 -0.25 12.74
CA VAL A 57 16.26 -0.64 12.29
C VAL A 57 16.57 -2.02 12.87
N PHE A 58 16.93 -2.95 12.00
CA PHE A 58 17.43 -4.26 12.38
C PHE A 58 18.94 -4.30 12.17
N TYR A 59 19.60 -5.02 13.07
CA TYR A 59 21.03 -5.30 13.00
C TYR A 59 21.19 -6.80 12.83
N ASP A 60 21.88 -7.17 11.77
CA ASP A 60 22.38 -8.53 11.60
C ASP A 60 23.85 -8.55 12.07
N GLU A 61 24.09 -9.18 13.22
CA GLU A 61 25.43 -9.27 13.80
C GLU A 61 26.37 -10.15 12.97
N GLU A 62 25.86 -11.10 12.18
CA GLU A 62 26.69 -12.01 11.38
C GLU A 62 27.21 -11.33 10.11
N ASP A 63 26.40 -10.46 9.50
CA ASP A 63 26.71 -9.79 8.23
C ASP A 63 27.19 -8.34 8.38
N GLU A 64 27.36 -7.85 9.62
CA GLU A 64 27.62 -6.43 9.95
C GLU A 64 26.70 -5.46 9.20
N SER A 65 25.50 -5.93 8.85
CA SER A 65 24.59 -5.20 7.98
C SER A 65 23.46 -4.56 8.79
N ARG A 66 23.15 -3.32 8.40
CA ARG A 66 22.05 -2.55 8.98
C ARG A 66 21.03 -2.31 7.90
N TYR A 67 19.79 -2.73 8.15
CA TYR A 67 18.68 -2.40 7.28
C TYR A 67 17.55 -1.73 8.06
N GLU A 68 16.91 -0.77 7.41
CA GLU A 68 15.79 -0.01 7.95
C GLU A 68 14.52 -0.48 7.24
N LEU A 69 13.53 -0.87 8.03
CA LEU A 69 12.19 -1.21 7.55
C LEU A 69 11.25 -0.07 7.91
N ASN A 70 10.80 0.65 6.88
CA ASN A 70 9.75 1.64 7.01
C ASN A 70 8.37 0.96 6.97
N THR A 71 7.49 1.31 7.92
CA THR A 71 6.17 0.68 8.06
C THR A 71 5.31 0.89 6.82
N ARG A 72 5.31 2.10 6.26
CA ARG A 72 4.56 2.42 5.05
C ARG A 72 5.05 1.64 3.85
N ASP A 73 6.38 1.55 3.66
CA ASP A 73 6.96 0.82 2.54
C ASP A 73 6.62 -0.67 2.63
N LEU A 74 6.72 -1.27 3.81
CA LEU A 74 6.34 -2.67 4.02
C LEU A 74 4.85 -2.92 3.72
N MET A 75 3.97 -2.03 4.17
CA MET A 75 2.54 -2.13 3.87
C MET A 75 2.25 -1.96 2.39
N ALA A 76 2.92 -1.02 1.73
CA ALA A 76 2.82 -0.82 0.28
C ALA A 76 3.28 -2.05 -0.49
N GLU A 77 4.37 -2.69 -0.07
CA GLU A 77 4.89 -3.93 -0.66
C GLU A 77 3.88 -5.08 -0.52
N GLN A 78 3.29 -5.26 0.66
CA GLN A 78 2.28 -6.30 0.90
C GLN A 78 1.02 -6.09 0.05
N LEU A 79 0.57 -4.84 -0.09
CA LEU A 79 -0.58 -4.49 -0.93
C LEU A 79 -0.28 -4.74 -2.42
N ALA A 80 0.90 -4.33 -2.90
CA ALA A 80 1.33 -4.58 -4.28
C ALA A 80 1.43 -6.09 -4.56
N TYR A 81 2.04 -6.84 -3.65
CA TYR A 81 2.12 -8.30 -3.74
C TYR A 81 0.73 -8.91 -3.80
N ARG A 82 -0.21 -8.50 -2.92
CA ARG A 82 -1.56 -9.06 -2.94
C ARG A 82 -2.32 -8.74 -4.21
N ALA A 83 -2.20 -7.53 -4.75
CA ALA A 83 -2.76 -7.21 -6.07
C ALA A 83 -2.19 -8.12 -7.16
N SER A 84 -0.87 -8.31 -7.21
CA SER A 84 -0.22 -9.19 -8.19
C SER A 84 -0.74 -10.62 -8.10
N VAL A 85 -0.86 -11.18 -6.90
CA VAL A 85 -1.37 -12.55 -6.72
C VAL A 85 -2.84 -12.61 -7.14
N ARG A 86 -3.66 -11.64 -6.74
CA ARG A 86 -5.09 -11.62 -7.08
C ARG A 86 -5.34 -11.49 -8.58
N ILE A 87 -4.56 -10.66 -9.29
CA ILE A 87 -4.63 -10.57 -10.75
C ILE A 87 -4.33 -11.93 -11.38
N ALA A 88 -3.29 -12.63 -10.92
CA ALA A 88 -2.94 -13.96 -11.42
C ALA A 88 -3.98 -15.05 -11.08
N GLU A 89 -4.73 -14.91 -9.97
CA GLU A 89 -5.84 -15.82 -9.62
C GLU A 89 -7.08 -15.63 -10.52
N LEU A 90 -7.23 -14.45 -11.12
CA LEU A 90 -8.40 -14.06 -11.91
C LEU A 90 -8.20 -14.22 -13.43
N GLY A 91 -6.98 -14.54 -13.88
CA GLY A 91 -6.60 -14.68 -15.29
C GLY A 91 -5.45 -15.67 -15.51
#